data_AF-A0A959CU47-F1
#
_entry.id   AF-A0A959CU47-F1
#
_cell.length_a   1.000
_cell.length_b   1.000
_cell.length_c   1.000
_cell.angle_alpha   90.00
_cell.angle_beta   90.00
_cell.angle_gamma   90.00
#
_symmetry.space_group_name_H-M   'P 1'
#
loop_
_entity.id
_entity.type
_entity.pdbx_description
1 polymer ?
#
loop_
_entity_poly.entity_id
_entity_poly.type
_entity_poly.pdbx_seq_one_letter_code
_entity_poly.pdbx_strand_id
1 'polypeptide(L)'
;LVPRQGGFVPSRAYEPNHLIKAELKFPVKLKGRTRVFGELKYNNEYVFGIYSPIEDDGVSPIKLHESSLSFIVSHKFGNGYSLLGKFGMENSSDHFWKAGGNSLSWSNSILLQKENANGKYGLGASCGLAVLGRLSILPLILYQRKLPRNWELDLLLPAKMLAIKNVSNSSRFIMGVKGSSGNYYLSGLAMDGLSGLNYRRLSANAILGYEKLVTPLVGVGIEAGATIPVQSGVYRQDKRWQEVHNFGQKVDPYFNFKIFFAVPR
;
A
#
# COMPACT_ATOMS: atom_id res chain seq x y z
N LEU A 1 -25.61 31.86 20.39
CA LEU A 1 -24.25 31.95 19.83
C LEU A 1 -23.35 31.06 20.68
N VAL A 2 -23.01 29.87 20.18
CA VAL A 2 -22.16 28.90 20.87
C VAL A 2 -20.70 29.37 20.78
N PRO A 3 -19.90 29.36 21.86
CA PRO A 3 -18.51 29.76 21.77
C PRO A 3 -17.73 28.75 20.92
N ARG A 4 -17.05 29.23 19.87
CA ARG A 4 -16.02 28.46 19.16
C ARG A 4 -14.91 28.15 20.17
N GLN A 5 -14.85 26.91 20.65
CA GLN A 5 -13.71 26.42 21.41
C GLN A 5 -12.46 26.42 20.52
N GLY A 6 -11.39 26.98 21.08
CA GLY A 6 -9.98 26.98 20.66
C GLY A 6 -9.65 26.47 19.26
N GLY A 7 -9.34 27.39 18.35
CA GLY A 7 -8.61 27.04 17.15
C GLY A 7 -7.24 26.49 17.53
N PHE A 8 -7.03 25.20 17.29
CA PHE A 8 -5.69 24.61 17.25
C PHE A 8 -4.90 25.33 16.16
N VAL A 9 -3.80 25.97 16.53
CA VAL A 9 -2.83 26.46 15.56
C VAL A 9 -2.25 25.22 14.87
N PRO A 10 -2.29 25.11 13.53
CA PRO A 10 -1.63 24.01 12.83
C PRO A 10 -0.12 24.17 13.03
N SER A 11 0.43 23.51 14.04
CA SER A 11 1.87 23.29 14.10
C SER A 11 2.24 22.47 12.87
N ARG A 12 3.16 22.99 12.05
CA ARG A 12 3.70 22.29 10.87
C ARG A 12 4.57 21.11 11.35
N ALA A 13 3.94 20.10 11.91
CA ALA A 13 4.61 18.88 12.32
C ALA A 13 5.11 18.15 11.07
N TYR A 14 6.39 17.79 11.09
CA TYR A 14 7.08 17.08 10.02
C TYR A 14 6.93 15.58 10.26
N GLU A 15 6.42 14.83 9.27
CA GLU A 15 6.30 13.36 9.32
C GLU A 15 7.29 12.68 8.36
N PRO A 16 8.62 12.74 8.60
CA PRO A 16 9.52 11.87 7.86
C PRO A 16 9.09 10.43 8.10
N ASN A 17 9.02 9.64 7.03
CA ASN A 17 8.68 8.24 7.10
C ASN A 17 9.86 7.38 6.63
N HIS A 18 10.33 6.50 7.50
CA HIS A 18 11.18 5.38 7.11
C HIS A 18 10.40 4.07 7.10
N LEU A 19 10.46 3.34 6.00
CA LEU A 19 9.62 2.17 5.77
C LEU A 19 10.47 0.95 5.41
N ILE A 20 10.48 -0.03 6.31
CA ILE A 20 11.09 -1.34 6.08
C ILE A 20 9.98 -2.29 5.62
N LYS A 21 10.17 -2.92 4.45
CA LYS A 21 9.20 -3.86 3.86
C LYS A 21 9.82 -5.21 3.63
N ALA A 22 9.13 -6.26 4.07
CA ALA A 22 9.42 -7.64 3.73
C ALA A 22 8.18 -8.25 3.05
N GLU A 23 8.36 -8.87 1.89
CA GLU A 23 7.29 -9.48 1.10
C GLU A 23 7.72 -10.86 0.62
N LEU A 24 6.92 -11.88 0.92
CA LEU A 24 7.13 -13.26 0.52
C LEU A 24 5.91 -13.76 -0.27
N LYS A 25 6.16 -14.27 -1.49
CA LYS A 25 5.13 -14.92 -2.32
C LYS A 25 5.46 -16.38 -2.51
N PHE A 26 4.46 -17.24 -2.35
CA PHE A 26 4.61 -18.68 -2.49
C PHE A 26 3.46 -19.27 -3.31
N PRO A 27 3.73 -20.24 -4.21
CA PRO A 27 2.67 -20.96 -4.90
C PRO A 27 1.95 -21.90 -3.95
N VAL A 28 0.62 -22.02 -4.06
CA VAL A 28 -0.20 -22.94 -3.25
C VAL A 28 -0.73 -24.09 -4.10
N LYS A 29 -1.15 -23.84 -5.35
CA LYS A 29 -1.61 -24.88 -6.28
C LYS A 29 -1.48 -24.43 -7.74
N LEU A 30 -0.86 -25.27 -8.59
CA LEU A 30 -0.53 -24.98 -9.99
C LEU A 30 -1.15 -25.99 -10.97
N LYS A 31 -2.40 -26.43 -10.78
CA LYS A 31 -2.99 -27.46 -11.65
C LYS A 31 -4.02 -26.89 -12.64
N GLY A 32 -3.78 -27.11 -13.93
CA GLY A 32 -4.69 -26.77 -15.01
C GLY A 32 -4.77 -25.27 -15.30
N ARG A 33 -5.99 -24.78 -15.54
CA ARG A 33 -6.26 -23.37 -15.88
C ARG A 33 -6.38 -22.45 -14.66
N THR A 34 -6.35 -23.01 -13.44
CA THR A 34 -6.43 -22.27 -12.18
C THR A 34 -5.08 -22.28 -11.48
N ARG A 35 -4.65 -21.11 -11.00
CA ARG A 35 -3.43 -20.92 -10.20
C ARG A 35 -3.79 -20.22 -8.90
N VAL A 36 -3.21 -20.68 -7.80
CA VAL A 36 -3.37 -20.07 -6.47
C VAL A 36 -2.01 -19.72 -5.91
N PHE A 37 -1.87 -18.49 -5.43
CA PHE A 37 -0.67 -17.96 -4.79
C PHE A 37 -1.02 -17.43 -3.39
N GLY A 38 -0.14 -17.67 -2.43
CA GLY A 38 -0.14 -16.99 -1.15
C GLY A 38 0.88 -15.86 -1.15
N GLU A 39 0.57 -14.80 -0.42
CA GLU A 39 1.42 -13.64 -0.23
C GLU A 39 1.38 -13.25 1.25
N LEU A 40 2.56 -13.22 1.88
CA LEU A 40 2.78 -12.68 3.21
C LEU A 40 3.52 -11.35 3.07
N LYS A 41 3.07 -10.31 3.75
CA LYS A 41 3.80 -9.04 3.84
C LYS A 41 3.94 -8.60 5.28
N TYR A 42 5.07 -8.00 5.57
CA TYR A 42 5.34 -7.30 6.80
C TYR A 42 5.93 -5.93 6.48
N ASN A 43 5.29 -4.89 7.00
CA ASN A 43 5.74 -3.51 6.91
C ASN A 43 6.02 -3.01 8.32
N ASN A 44 7.18 -2.39 8.51
CA ASN A 44 7.55 -1.68 9.73
C ASN A 44 7.89 -0.25 9.35
N GLU A 45 7.05 0.68 9.78
CA GLU A 45 7.07 2.08 9.43
C GLU A 45 7.42 2.92 10.65
N TYR A 46 8.34 3.86 10.49
CA TYR A 46 8.75 4.81 11.53
C TYR A 46 8.25 6.18 11.13
N VAL A 47 7.32 6.73 11.91
CA VAL A 47 6.75 8.07 11.70
C VAL A 47 7.20 8.97 12.83
N PHE A 48 7.80 10.11 12.50
CA PHE A 48 8.21 11.11 13.49
C PHE A 48 7.18 12.26 13.53
N GLY A 49 7.16 13.04 14.61
CA GLY A 49 6.40 14.29 14.65
C GLY A 49 4.92 14.20 15.02
N ILE A 50 4.38 13.01 15.30
CA ILE A 50 2.98 12.87 15.78
C ILE A 50 2.74 13.58 17.14
N TYR A 51 3.82 13.94 17.86
CA TYR A 51 3.78 14.39 19.25
C TYR A 51 4.07 15.86 19.56
N SER A 52 4.43 16.75 18.62
CA SER A 52 4.88 18.08 19.05
C SER A 52 4.21 19.29 18.39
N PRO A 53 3.45 20.08 19.16
CA PRO A 53 3.20 21.49 18.86
C PRO A 53 4.40 22.39 19.19
N ILE A 54 5.50 21.87 19.77
CA ILE A 54 6.59 22.67 20.33
C ILE A 54 7.94 22.06 19.91
N GLU A 55 8.89 22.91 19.53
CA GLU A 55 10.27 22.60 19.17
C GLU A 55 11.01 21.84 20.28
N ASP A 56 10.84 20.53 20.38
CA ASP A 56 11.62 19.70 21.29
C ASP A 56 12.34 18.61 20.48
N ASP A 57 13.67 18.62 20.53
CA ASP A 57 14.59 17.74 19.78
C ASP A 57 14.54 16.26 20.25
N GLY A 58 13.55 15.89 21.07
CA GLY A 58 13.42 14.60 21.75
C GLY A 58 12.27 13.69 21.29
N VAL A 59 11.58 14.00 20.17
CA VAL A 59 10.41 13.22 19.75
C VAL A 59 10.80 11.80 19.29
N SER A 60 10.46 10.81 20.11
CA SER A 60 10.62 9.40 19.76
C SER A 60 9.71 9.01 18.58
N PRO A 61 10.22 8.31 17.56
CA PRO A 61 9.39 7.87 16.42
C PRO A 61 8.30 6.90 16.88
N ILE A 62 7.10 7.06 16.31
CA ILE A 62 6.05 6.05 16.40
C ILE A 62 6.39 4.94 15.43
N LYS A 63 6.48 3.72 15.95
CA LYS A 63 6.62 2.52 15.15
C LYS A 63 5.23 2.01 14.80
N LEU A 64 4.97 1.85 13.52
CA LEU A 64 3.73 1.33 12.98
C LEU A 64 4.03 0.00 12.30
N HIS A 65 3.31 -1.03 12.71
CA HIS A 65 3.45 -2.38 12.21
C HIS A 65 2.24 -2.74 11.36
N GLU A 66 2.50 -3.36 10.22
CA GLU A 66 1.46 -3.96 9.40
C GLU A 66 1.90 -5.36 8.97
N SER A 67 1.06 -6.34 9.25
CA SER A 67 1.23 -7.73 8.82
C SER A 67 0.05 -8.11 7.94
N SER A 68 0.30 -8.65 6.76
CA SER A 68 -0.77 -9.05 5.84
C SER A 68 -0.57 -10.48 5.34
N LEU A 69 -1.70 -11.17 5.18
CA LEU A 69 -1.81 -12.45 4.48
C LEU A 69 -2.81 -12.27 3.36
N SER A 70 -2.45 -12.68 2.15
CA SER A 70 -3.39 -12.67 1.03
C SER A 70 -3.27 -13.89 0.14
N PHE A 71 -4.39 -14.27 -0.46
CA PHE A 71 -4.51 -15.35 -1.43
C PHE A 71 -4.96 -14.76 -2.76
N ILE A 72 -4.23 -15.11 -3.82
CA ILE A 72 -4.50 -14.67 -5.19
C ILE A 72 -4.90 -15.91 -5.99
N VAL A 73 -6.12 -15.91 -6.51
CA VAL A 73 -6.65 -16.94 -7.41
C VAL A 73 -6.70 -16.35 -8.81
N SER A 74 -6.12 -17.07 -9.78
CA SER A 74 -6.19 -16.72 -11.20
C SER A 74 -6.73 -17.89 -11.99
N HIS A 75 -7.81 -17.67 -12.74
CA HIS A 75 -8.41 -18.67 -13.62
C HIS A 75 -8.38 -18.19 -15.07
N LYS A 76 -7.77 -18.95 -15.97
CA LYS A 76 -7.72 -18.65 -17.41
C LYS A 76 -8.86 -19.35 -18.16
N PHE A 77 -9.62 -18.59 -18.91
CA PHE A 77 -10.60 -19.10 -19.87
C PHE A 77 -9.93 -19.34 -21.24
N GLY A 78 -10.47 -20.25 -22.04
CA GLY A 78 -9.89 -20.64 -23.34
C GLY A 78 -9.81 -19.53 -24.40
N ASN A 79 -10.48 -18.40 -24.17
CA ASN A 79 -10.66 -17.33 -25.17
C ASN A 79 -9.80 -16.09 -24.86
N GLY A 80 -8.68 -16.27 -24.15
CA GLY A 80 -7.81 -15.18 -23.71
C GLY A 80 -8.34 -14.37 -22.52
N TYR A 81 -9.55 -14.67 -22.03
CA TYR A 81 -10.07 -14.09 -20.80
C TYR A 81 -9.45 -14.77 -19.58
N SER A 82 -9.36 -14.05 -18.47
CA SER A 82 -9.04 -14.61 -17.16
C SER A 82 -9.72 -13.83 -16.05
N LEU A 83 -10.05 -14.54 -14.96
CA LEU A 83 -10.56 -13.96 -13.73
C LEU A 83 -9.45 -13.99 -12.69
N LEU A 84 -9.22 -12.87 -12.03
CA LEU A 84 -8.28 -12.75 -10.92
C LEU A 84 -9.05 -12.31 -9.67
N GLY A 85 -8.95 -13.10 -8.62
CA GLY A 85 -9.48 -12.79 -7.29
C GLY A 85 -8.31 -12.63 -6.31
N LYS A 86 -8.34 -11.59 -5.47
CA LYS A 86 -7.43 -11.45 -4.33
C LYS A 86 -8.26 -11.30 -3.06
N PHE A 87 -8.04 -12.17 -2.09
CA PHE A 87 -8.56 -12.06 -0.74
C PHE A 87 -7.38 -11.72 0.19
N GLY A 88 -7.50 -10.70 1.02
CA GLY A 88 -6.47 -10.24 1.93
C GLY A 88 -7.01 -9.99 3.33
N MET A 89 -6.18 -10.28 4.32
CA MET A 89 -6.37 -9.91 5.71
C MET A 89 -5.12 -9.17 6.19
N GLU A 90 -5.32 -8.09 6.92
CA GLU A 90 -4.28 -7.16 7.35
C GLU A 90 -4.46 -6.86 8.82
N ASN A 91 -3.38 -6.87 9.58
CA ASN A 91 -3.33 -6.40 10.96
C ASN A 91 -2.38 -5.20 11.03
N SER A 92 -2.91 -4.03 11.36
CA SER A 92 -2.16 -2.76 11.35
C SER A 92 -2.30 -2.03 12.68
N SER A 93 -1.18 -1.89 13.42
CA SER A 93 -1.16 -1.30 14.77
C SER A 93 0.20 -0.67 15.10
N ASP A 94 0.20 0.26 16.06
CA ASP A 94 1.41 0.78 16.72
C ASP A 94 2.15 -0.25 17.61
N HIS A 95 1.57 -1.43 17.87
CA HIS A 95 2.21 -2.51 18.63
C HIS A 95 2.18 -3.83 17.88
N PHE A 96 3.35 -4.46 17.68
CA PHE A 96 3.49 -5.71 16.94
C PHE A 96 2.62 -6.88 17.47
N TRP A 97 2.44 -6.97 18.79
CA TRP A 97 1.75 -8.09 19.45
C TRP A 97 0.24 -7.89 19.62
N LYS A 98 -0.30 -6.69 19.33
CA LYS A 98 -1.75 -6.45 19.39
C LYS A 98 -2.38 -6.99 18.12
N ALA A 99 -2.72 -8.27 18.14
CA ALA A 99 -3.59 -8.90 17.16
C ALA A 99 -4.99 -9.05 17.76
N GLY A 100 -5.97 -8.27 17.28
CA GLY A 100 -7.37 -8.47 17.67
C GLY A 100 -8.28 -7.25 17.48
N GLY A 101 -9.53 -7.53 17.10
CA GLY A 101 -10.63 -6.56 17.02
C GLY A 101 -10.35 -5.38 16.09
N ASN A 102 -9.95 -4.27 16.69
CA ASN A 102 -9.86 -2.94 16.08
C ASN A 102 -8.55 -2.68 15.32
N SER A 103 -7.76 -3.70 14.99
CA SER A 103 -6.56 -3.58 14.15
C SER A 103 -6.64 -4.43 12.89
N LEU A 104 -7.67 -5.27 12.78
CA LEU A 104 -7.86 -6.21 11.67
C LEU A 104 -8.70 -5.55 10.56
N SER A 105 -8.20 -5.60 9.34
CA SER A 105 -8.95 -5.28 8.12
C SER A 105 -8.95 -6.47 7.14
N TRP A 106 -9.94 -6.49 6.26
CA TRP A 106 -9.98 -7.42 5.15
C TRP A 106 -10.24 -6.69 3.83
N SER A 107 -9.67 -7.20 2.76
CA SER A 107 -9.85 -6.69 1.41
C SER A 107 -10.10 -7.83 0.43
N ASN A 108 -10.92 -7.54 -0.56
CA ASN A 108 -11.29 -8.41 -1.64
C ASN A 108 -11.14 -7.63 -2.94
N SER A 109 -10.59 -8.24 -3.96
CA SER A 109 -10.49 -7.66 -5.30
C SER A 109 -10.84 -8.70 -6.33
N ILE A 110 -11.70 -8.35 -7.27
CA ILE A 110 -12.04 -9.19 -8.41
C ILE A 110 -11.76 -8.39 -9.67
N LEU A 111 -11.05 -9.00 -10.62
CA LEU A 111 -10.66 -8.40 -11.89
C LEU A 111 -10.91 -9.40 -13.02
N LEU A 112 -11.79 -9.04 -13.95
CA LEU A 112 -11.94 -9.75 -15.21
C LEU A 112 -11.04 -9.07 -16.24
N GLN A 113 -10.13 -9.83 -16.84
CA GLN A 113 -9.17 -9.31 -17.81
C GLN A 113 -9.14 -10.15 -19.08
N LYS A 114 -8.78 -9.52 -20.20
CA LYS A 114 -8.50 -10.17 -21.48
C LYS A 114 -7.05 -9.91 -21.88
N GLU A 115 -6.37 -10.97 -22.28
CA GLU A 115 -4.98 -10.98 -22.73
C GLU A 115 -4.93 -11.20 -24.25
N ASN A 116 -4.07 -10.43 -24.93
CA ASN A 116 -3.71 -10.64 -26.33
C ASN A 116 -2.19 -10.51 -26.50
N ALA A 117 -1.68 -10.65 -27.73
CA ALA A 117 -0.23 -10.61 -27.99
C ALA A 117 0.46 -9.30 -27.53
N ASN A 118 -0.29 -8.19 -27.55
CA ASN A 118 0.23 -6.85 -27.34
C ASN A 118 -0.04 -6.30 -25.93
N GLY A 119 -0.83 -6.99 -25.10
CA GLY A 119 -1.19 -6.47 -23.79
C GLY A 119 -2.35 -7.15 -23.10
N LYS A 120 -2.81 -6.51 -22.01
CA LYS A 120 -3.94 -6.93 -21.19
C LYS A 120 -4.82 -5.74 -20.89
N TYR A 121 -6.12 -5.96 -20.81
CA TYR A 121 -7.04 -4.95 -20.29
C TYR A 121 -8.11 -5.64 -19.46
N GLY A 122 -8.65 -4.93 -18.48
CA GLY A 122 -9.62 -5.52 -17.57
C GLY A 122 -10.35 -4.50 -16.73
N LEU A 123 -11.49 -4.95 -16.21
CA LEU A 123 -12.34 -4.19 -15.30
C LEU A 123 -12.67 -5.06 -14.11
N GLY A 124 -12.82 -4.41 -12.97
CA GLY A 124 -13.01 -5.09 -11.70
C GLY A 124 -13.47 -4.14 -10.62
N ALA A 125 -13.52 -4.67 -9.41
CA ALA A 125 -13.78 -3.90 -8.21
C ALA A 125 -12.97 -4.48 -7.06
N SER A 126 -12.56 -3.59 -6.16
CA SER A 126 -12.08 -3.94 -4.84
C SER A 126 -13.12 -3.54 -3.81
N CYS A 127 -13.39 -4.41 -2.85
CA CYS A 127 -14.15 -4.08 -1.67
C CYS A 127 -13.34 -4.44 -0.43
N GLY A 128 -13.48 -3.67 0.64
CA GLY A 128 -12.75 -3.97 1.87
C GLY A 128 -13.36 -3.28 3.06
N LEU A 129 -13.20 -3.91 4.21
CA LEU A 129 -13.55 -3.35 5.50
C LEU A 129 -12.27 -2.86 6.17
N ALA A 130 -12.15 -1.55 6.29
CA ALA A 130 -11.05 -0.94 7.03
C ALA A 130 -11.20 -1.20 8.54
N VAL A 131 -10.12 -0.99 9.29
CA VAL A 131 -9.97 -1.08 10.76
C VAL A 131 -11.11 -0.40 11.58
N LEU A 132 -11.92 0.45 10.94
CA LEU A 132 -13.06 1.18 11.51
C LEU A 132 -14.44 0.68 11.04
N GLY A 133 -14.53 -0.48 10.40
CA GLY A 133 -15.79 -1.01 9.88
C GLY A 133 -16.30 -0.24 8.65
N ARG A 134 -15.46 0.58 8.01
CA ARG A 134 -15.84 1.30 6.79
C ARG A 134 -15.73 0.36 5.61
N LEU A 135 -16.88 0.01 5.03
CA LEU A 135 -16.92 -0.63 3.73
C LEU A 135 -16.47 0.39 2.68
N SER A 136 -15.43 0.04 1.93
CA SER A 136 -14.98 0.76 0.75
C SER A 136 -15.23 -0.12 -0.46
N ILE A 137 -15.69 0.48 -1.55
CA ILE A 137 -15.81 -0.16 -2.87
C ILE A 137 -15.12 0.76 -3.86
N LEU A 138 -14.13 0.23 -4.58
CA LEU A 138 -13.33 0.96 -5.54
C LEU A 138 -13.35 0.23 -6.89
N PRO A 139 -13.64 0.92 -8.00
CA PRO A 139 -13.47 0.32 -9.31
C PRO A 139 -11.99 0.03 -9.57
N LEU A 140 -11.71 -1.06 -10.29
CA LEU A 140 -10.39 -1.42 -10.75
C LEU A 140 -10.36 -1.41 -12.27
N ILE A 141 -9.40 -0.69 -12.85
CA ILE A 141 -9.17 -0.68 -14.30
C ILE A 141 -7.75 -1.16 -14.55
N LEU A 142 -7.61 -2.26 -15.29
CA LEU A 142 -6.32 -2.77 -15.73
C LEU A 142 -6.12 -2.38 -17.19
N TYR A 143 -4.96 -1.80 -17.50
CA TYR A 143 -4.48 -1.64 -18.86
C TYR A 143 -2.97 -1.84 -18.90
N GLN A 144 -2.54 -2.87 -19.59
CA GLN A 144 -1.13 -3.20 -19.82
C GLN A 144 -0.88 -3.27 -21.32
N ARG A 145 0.18 -2.62 -21.79
CA ARG A 145 0.53 -2.63 -23.21
C ARG A 145 2.03 -2.69 -23.40
N LYS A 146 2.47 -3.61 -24.25
CA LYS A 146 3.84 -3.62 -24.77
C LYS A 146 3.97 -2.52 -25.80
N LEU A 147 5.02 -1.71 -25.64
CA LEU A 147 5.38 -0.61 -26.50
C LEU A 147 6.69 -0.94 -27.25
N PRO A 148 6.99 -0.25 -28.35
CA PRO A 148 8.27 -0.44 -29.07
C PRO A 148 9.48 -0.18 -28.16
N ARG A 149 10.64 -0.69 -28.56
CA ARG A 149 11.93 -0.53 -27.84
C ARG A 149 11.87 -1.06 -26.39
N ASN A 150 11.19 -2.19 -26.20
CA ASN A 150 11.10 -2.94 -24.94
C ASN A 150 10.43 -2.17 -23.78
N TRP A 151 9.62 -1.16 -24.11
CA TRP A 151 8.79 -0.47 -23.13
C TRP A 151 7.49 -1.23 -22.85
N GLU A 152 6.95 -1.05 -21.66
CA GLU A 152 5.67 -1.55 -21.22
C GLU A 152 4.98 -0.48 -20.40
N LEU A 153 3.71 -0.24 -20.69
CA LEU A 153 2.83 0.58 -19.88
C LEU A 153 2.01 -0.35 -18.99
N ASP A 154 2.02 -0.13 -17.68
CA ASP A 154 1.30 -0.92 -16.67
C ASP A 154 0.42 0.00 -15.81
N LEU A 155 -0.87 0.04 -16.13
CA LEU A 155 -1.89 0.80 -15.42
C LEU A 155 -2.79 -0.17 -14.64
N LEU A 156 -2.94 0.09 -13.35
CA LEU A 156 -3.95 -0.54 -12.49
C LEU A 156 -4.58 0.56 -11.65
N LEU A 157 -5.64 1.19 -12.15
CA LEU A 157 -6.24 2.35 -11.51
C LEU A 157 -7.22 1.95 -10.40
N PRO A 158 -7.27 2.71 -9.28
CA PRO A 158 -6.45 3.90 -8.99
C PRO A 158 -5.07 3.59 -8.37
N ALA A 159 -4.71 2.32 -8.23
CA ALA A 159 -3.54 1.87 -7.44
C ALA A 159 -2.17 2.23 -8.03
N LYS A 160 -1.96 2.22 -9.35
CA LYS A 160 -0.66 2.53 -9.98
C LYS A 160 -0.74 2.86 -11.46
N MET A 161 0.27 3.61 -11.90
CA MET A 161 0.57 3.92 -13.30
C MET A 161 2.08 3.86 -13.50
N LEU A 162 2.57 2.85 -14.23
CA LEU A 162 4.00 2.59 -14.40
C LEU A 162 4.38 2.53 -15.87
N ALA A 163 5.54 3.08 -16.20
CA ALA A 163 6.26 2.81 -17.43
C ALA A 163 7.51 1.97 -17.10
N ILE A 164 7.63 0.84 -17.75
CA ILE A 164 8.68 -0.15 -17.50
C ILE A 164 9.49 -0.31 -18.78
N LYS A 165 10.81 -0.14 -18.71
CA LYS A 165 11.73 -0.42 -19.81
C LYS A 165 12.50 -1.69 -19.50
N ASN A 166 12.29 -2.75 -20.29
CA ASN A 166 13.09 -3.95 -20.19
C ASN A 166 14.45 -3.71 -20.86
N VAL A 167 15.49 -3.57 -20.05
CA VAL A 167 16.86 -3.28 -20.50
C VAL A 167 17.53 -4.56 -21.01
N SER A 168 17.25 -5.68 -20.35
CA SER A 168 17.66 -7.02 -20.76
C SER A 168 16.59 -8.04 -20.37
N ASN A 169 16.83 -9.33 -20.64
CA ASN A 169 15.95 -10.40 -20.19
C ASN A 169 15.89 -10.55 -18.66
N SER A 170 16.89 -10.01 -17.95
CA SER A 170 17.01 -10.11 -16.49
C SER A 170 16.92 -8.75 -15.79
N SER A 171 16.81 -7.63 -16.49
CA SER A 171 16.80 -6.30 -15.89
C SER A 171 15.76 -5.36 -16.47
N ARG A 172 15.20 -4.52 -15.60
CA ARG A 172 14.20 -3.53 -15.98
C ARG A 172 14.36 -2.23 -15.21
N PHE A 173 14.08 -1.14 -15.90
CA PHE A 173 13.91 0.18 -15.31
C PHE A 173 12.41 0.45 -15.14
N ILE A 174 12.02 1.07 -14.04
CA ILE A 174 10.63 1.32 -13.66
C ILE A 174 10.50 2.80 -13.32
N MET A 175 9.52 3.48 -13.87
CA MET A 175 9.15 4.83 -13.46
C MET A 175 7.64 4.97 -13.36
N GLY A 176 7.15 5.91 -12.57
CA GLY A 176 5.73 6.25 -12.56
C GLY A 176 5.20 6.59 -11.18
N VAL A 177 3.92 6.32 -10.94
CA VAL A 177 3.22 6.66 -9.70
C VAL A 177 2.57 5.41 -9.11
N LYS A 178 2.69 5.23 -7.79
CA LYS A 178 2.00 4.19 -7.02
C LYS A 178 1.19 4.84 -5.90
N GLY A 179 -0.10 4.54 -5.83
CA GLY A 179 -0.91 4.83 -4.66
C GLY A 179 -0.44 4.01 -3.46
N SER A 180 -0.44 4.63 -2.30
CA SER A 180 -0.12 4.01 -1.02
C SER A 180 -1.16 4.47 0.00
N SER A 181 -1.68 3.55 0.79
CA SER A 181 -2.57 3.87 1.90
C SER A 181 -2.14 3.12 3.13
N GLY A 182 -2.29 3.75 4.29
CA GLY A 182 -2.05 3.16 5.60
C GLY A 182 -3.23 3.47 6.52
N ASN A 183 -3.59 2.50 7.35
CA ASN A 183 -4.61 2.69 8.37
C ASN A 183 -4.19 1.89 9.61
N TYR A 184 -3.76 2.61 10.65
CA TYR A 184 -3.13 2.01 11.81
C TYR A 184 -3.92 2.33 13.06
N TYR A 185 -4.20 1.29 13.84
CA TYR A 185 -4.76 1.45 15.16
C TYR A 185 -3.69 1.95 16.14
N LEU A 186 -3.94 3.10 16.74
CA LEU A 186 -3.07 3.73 17.73
C LEU A 186 -3.60 3.40 19.13
N SER A 187 -2.87 2.57 19.84
CA SER A 187 -3.32 1.99 21.10
C SER A 187 -2.54 2.51 22.32
N GLY A 188 -1.35 3.07 22.12
CA GLY A 188 -0.53 3.70 23.16
C GLY A 188 -0.77 5.20 23.34
N LEU A 189 -1.49 5.83 22.41
CA LEU A 189 -1.83 7.26 22.43
C LEU A 189 -3.09 7.51 23.27
N ALA A 190 -2.99 7.30 24.59
CA ALA A 190 -3.98 7.81 25.53
C ALA A 190 -3.75 9.33 25.70
N MET A 191 -4.15 10.12 24.71
CA MET A 191 -4.41 11.54 24.95
C MET A 191 -5.60 11.60 25.92
N ASP A 192 -5.48 12.31 27.04
CA ASP A 192 -6.48 12.32 28.14
C ASP A 192 -7.94 12.25 27.62
N GLY A 193 -8.61 11.12 27.90
CA GLY A 193 -10.02 10.88 27.54
C GLY A 193 -10.30 10.39 26.10
N LEU A 194 -9.30 10.19 25.25
CA LEU A 194 -9.44 9.69 23.88
C LEU A 194 -8.97 8.22 23.80
N SER A 195 -9.90 7.28 24.01
CA SER A 195 -9.67 5.87 23.65
C SER A 195 -9.99 5.63 22.17
N GLY A 196 -9.15 4.85 21.47
CA GLY A 196 -9.36 4.43 20.09
C GLY A 196 -9.05 5.51 19.05
N LEU A 197 -7.76 5.70 18.75
CA LEU A 197 -7.31 6.59 17.68
C LEU A 197 -6.85 5.78 16.47
N ASN A 198 -7.07 6.31 15.28
CA ASN A 198 -6.57 5.71 14.04
C ASN A 198 -5.79 6.71 13.23
N TYR A 199 -4.56 6.36 12.90
CA TYR A 199 -3.76 7.09 11.94
C TYR A 199 -4.12 6.61 10.53
N ARG A 200 -4.53 7.53 9.66
CA ARG A 200 -4.91 7.23 8.29
C ARG A 200 -4.11 8.08 7.34
N ARG A 201 -3.59 7.42 6.31
CA ARG A 201 -2.79 8.05 5.28
C ARG A 201 -3.17 7.54 3.91
N LEU A 202 -3.25 8.45 2.96
CA LEU A 202 -3.35 8.22 1.53
C LEU A 202 -2.28 9.07 0.87
N SER A 203 -1.44 8.45 0.05
CA SER A 203 -0.32 9.11 -0.62
C SER A 203 -0.16 8.59 -2.04
N ALA A 204 0.41 9.41 -2.90
CA ALA A 204 0.90 9.04 -4.22
C ALA A 204 2.42 9.06 -4.21
N ASN A 205 3.05 7.94 -4.52
CA ASN A 205 4.49 7.80 -4.58
C ASN A 205 4.95 7.93 -6.02
N ALA A 206 5.66 9.01 -6.36
CA ALA A 206 6.41 9.10 -7.60
C ALA A 206 7.68 8.27 -7.46
N ILE A 207 7.96 7.37 -8.40
CA ILE A 207 9.00 6.35 -8.27
C ILE A 207 9.92 6.34 -9.50
N LEU A 208 11.19 6.06 -9.24
CA LEU A 208 12.19 5.62 -10.20
C LEU A 208 12.88 4.40 -9.60
N GLY A 209 12.97 3.31 -10.36
CA GLY A 209 13.51 2.07 -9.85
C GLY A 209 14.25 1.27 -10.91
N TYR A 210 15.12 0.40 -10.44
CA TYR A 210 15.85 -0.56 -11.25
C TYR A 210 15.83 -1.91 -10.56
N GLU A 211 15.49 -2.95 -11.31
CA GLU A 211 15.44 -4.32 -10.82
C GLU A 211 16.26 -5.23 -11.71
N LYS A 212 16.95 -6.20 -11.11
CA LYS A 212 17.78 -7.20 -11.77
C LYS A 212 17.60 -8.58 -11.13
N LEU A 213 17.32 -9.58 -11.95
CA LEU A 213 17.41 -10.99 -11.56
C LEU A 213 18.90 -11.37 -11.42
N VAL A 214 19.27 -11.80 -10.21
CA VAL A 214 20.60 -12.33 -9.89
C VAL A 214 20.64 -13.82 -10.22
N THR A 215 19.55 -14.53 -9.96
CA THR A 215 19.32 -15.91 -10.38
C THR A 215 17.97 -15.98 -11.11
N PRO A 216 17.62 -17.10 -11.77
CA PRO A 216 16.30 -17.26 -12.38
C PRO A 216 15.12 -17.10 -11.41
N LEU A 217 15.37 -17.24 -10.10
CA LEU A 217 14.35 -17.17 -9.05
C LEU A 217 14.50 -15.95 -8.14
N VAL A 218 15.69 -15.37 -7.99
CA VAL A 218 15.96 -14.29 -7.04
C VAL A 218 16.38 -13.03 -7.78
N GLY A 219 15.73 -11.92 -7.47
CA GLY A 219 16.08 -10.60 -7.96
C GLY A 219 16.34 -9.61 -6.83
N VAL A 220 17.08 -8.58 -7.17
CA VAL A 220 17.35 -7.42 -6.33
C VAL A 220 16.90 -6.15 -7.04
N GLY A 221 16.56 -5.12 -6.28
CA GLY A 221 16.18 -3.85 -6.85
C GLY A 221 16.41 -2.68 -5.92
N ILE A 222 16.51 -1.51 -6.53
CA ILE A 222 16.53 -0.22 -5.85
C ILE A 222 15.36 0.61 -6.37
N GLU A 223 14.74 1.39 -5.50
CA GLU A 223 13.68 2.32 -5.85
C GLU A 223 13.87 3.62 -5.05
N ALA A 224 13.92 4.75 -5.72
CA ALA A 224 13.97 6.07 -5.13
C ALA A 224 12.77 6.88 -5.61
N GLY A 225 12.35 7.87 -4.84
CA GLY A 225 11.17 8.61 -5.20
C GLY A 225 10.78 9.68 -4.21
N ALA A 226 9.55 10.16 -4.38
CA ALA A 226 8.91 11.11 -3.50
C ALA A 226 7.48 10.66 -3.16
N THR A 227 7.13 10.70 -1.89
CA THR A 227 5.80 10.44 -1.36
C THR A 227 5.05 11.75 -1.26
N ILE A 228 3.93 11.84 -1.97
CA ILE A 228 3.05 13.00 -1.99
C ILE A 228 1.79 12.63 -1.19
N PRO A 229 1.67 13.04 0.07
CA PRO A 229 0.45 12.82 0.85
C PRO A 229 -0.74 13.54 0.23
N VAL A 230 -1.79 12.79 -0.03
CA VAL A 230 -3.11 13.31 -0.44
C VAL A 230 -3.96 13.61 0.79
N GLN A 231 -3.90 12.72 1.79
CA GLN A 231 -4.60 12.87 3.06
C GLN A 231 -3.80 12.16 4.15
N SER A 232 -3.49 12.83 5.26
CA SER A 232 -2.85 12.24 6.44
C SER A 232 -3.47 12.84 7.70
N GLY A 233 -3.91 12.01 8.63
CA GLY A 233 -4.48 12.51 9.87
C GLY A 233 -4.83 11.44 10.89
N VAL A 234 -5.08 11.89 12.12
CA VAL A 234 -5.59 11.07 13.23
C VAL A 234 -7.09 11.25 13.34
N TYR A 235 -7.81 10.14 13.46
CA TYR A 235 -9.27 10.12 13.53
C TYR A 235 -9.72 9.38 14.78
N ARG A 236 -10.79 9.87 15.41
CA ARG A 236 -11.45 9.17 16.51
C ARG A 236 -12.19 7.93 16.02
N GLN A 237 -12.13 6.86 16.80
CA GLN A 237 -12.84 5.62 16.51
C GLN A 237 -14.33 5.68 16.89
N ASP A 238 -14.66 6.31 18.02
CA ASP A 238 -16.02 6.41 18.55
C ASP A 238 -16.89 7.37 17.74
N LYS A 239 -16.28 8.42 17.17
CA LYS A 239 -16.97 9.43 16.34
C LYS A 239 -16.49 9.33 14.91
N ARG A 240 -17.29 8.63 14.09
CA ARG A 240 -17.07 8.53 12.63
C ARG A 240 -16.84 9.93 12.07
N TRP A 241 -15.73 10.12 11.34
CA TRP A 241 -15.36 11.36 10.63
C TRP A 241 -14.82 12.51 11.48
N GLN A 242 -14.65 12.34 12.80
CA GLN A 242 -13.99 13.38 13.59
C GLN A 242 -12.47 13.27 13.45
N GLU A 243 -11.92 14.13 12.60
CA GLU A 243 -10.48 14.37 12.52
C GLU A 243 -10.01 15.08 13.80
N VAL A 244 -9.02 14.49 14.44
CA VAL A 244 -8.36 15.01 15.65
C VAL A 244 -7.18 15.88 15.24
N HIS A 245 -6.46 15.46 14.20
CA HIS A 245 -5.27 16.14 13.72
C HIS A 245 -5.04 15.87 12.23
N ASN A 246 -4.59 16.90 11.51
CA ASN A 246 -4.18 16.82 10.10
C ASN A 246 -2.69 17.10 10.00
N PHE A 247 -1.92 16.17 9.45
CA PHE A 247 -0.46 16.32 9.32
C PHE A 247 -0.04 17.14 8.08
N GLY A 248 -1.00 17.69 7.35
CA GLY A 248 -0.74 18.46 6.13
C GLY A 248 -0.31 17.60 4.95
N GLN A 249 0.22 18.26 3.92
CA GLN A 249 0.54 17.63 2.64
C GLN A 249 1.99 17.91 2.21
N LYS A 250 2.98 17.53 3.03
CA LYS A 250 4.39 17.73 2.70
C LYS A 250 4.95 16.54 1.90
N VAL A 251 5.71 16.84 0.86
CA VAL A 251 6.35 15.82 0.01
C VAL A 251 7.63 15.30 0.69
N ASP A 252 7.76 13.98 0.80
CA ASP A 252 8.92 13.34 1.44
C ASP A 252 9.70 12.45 0.45
N PRO A 253 11.03 12.61 0.34
CA PRO A 253 11.84 11.71 -0.48
C PRO A 253 11.95 10.34 0.19
N TYR A 254 12.08 9.28 -0.60
CA TYR A 254 12.37 7.94 -0.07
C TYR A 254 13.35 7.17 -0.94
N PHE A 255 14.01 6.19 -0.31
CA PHE A 255 14.89 5.22 -0.95
C PHE A 255 14.66 3.84 -0.36
N ASN A 256 14.44 2.85 -1.22
CA ASN A 256 14.13 1.47 -0.86
C ASN A 256 15.07 0.50 -1.58
N PHE A 257 15.61 -0.45 -0.81
CA PHE A 257 16.24 -1.66 -1.35
C PHE A 257 15.25 -2.82 -1.30
N LYS A 258 15.29 -3.70 -2.31
CA LYS A 258 14.33 -4.80 -2.47
C LYS A 258 15.04 -6.09 -2.83
N ILE A 259 14.58 -7.19 -2.23
CA ILE A 259 14.86 -8.56 -2.66
C ILE A 259 13.51 -9.18 -3.01
N PHE A 260 13.41 -9.84 -4.16
CA PHE A 260 12.15 -10.41 -4.63
C PHE A 260 12.36 -11.77 -5.29
N PHE A 261 11.32 -12.60 -5.26
CA PHE A 261 11.28 -13.88 -5.97
C PHE A 261 10.56 -13.74 -7.30
N ALA A 262 11.18 -14.20 -8.38
CA ALA A 262 10.55 -14.33 -9.69
C ALA A 262 9.75 -15.62 -9.76
N VAL A 263 8.50 -15.53 -10.21
CA VAL A 263 7.73 -16.74 -10.55
C VAL A 263 8.30 -17.28 -11.87
N PRO A 264 8.76 -18.54 -11.93
CA PRO A 264 9.25 -19.14 -13.17
C PRO A 264 8.14 -19.07 -14.25
N ARG A 265 8.54 -18.67 -15.46
CA ARG A 265 7.63 -18.45 -16.59
C ARG A 265 7.04 -19.75 -17.11
#